data_AF-A0A1B6ASM6-F1
#
_entry.id   AF-A0A1B6ASM6-F1
#
_cell.length_a   1.000
_cell.length_b   1.000
_cell.length_c   1.000
_cell.angle_alpha   90.00
_cell.angle_beta   90.00
_cell.angle_gamma   90.00
#
_symmetry.space_group_name_H-M   'P 1'
#
loop_
_entity.id
_entity.type
_entity.pdbx_description
1 polymer ?
#
loop_
_entity_poly.entity_id
_entity_poly.type
_entity_poly.pdbx_seq_one_letter_code
_entity_poly.pdbx_strand_id
1 'polypeptide(L)'
;MRDAIARALYWVLALLPWTRRPEPGRHSAAHLADQPALPVICTCPIPLHVLARSIPPREQFRIPPYLAAWEERHERERQRERRVAATLATMGIDYPYGPGSLTDRWAVSA
;
A
#
# COMPACT_ATOMS: atom_id res chain seq x y z
N MET A 1 -6.64 -19.04 7.43
CA MET A 1 -7.37 -19.81 6.39
C MET A 1 -6.58 -19.95 5.09
N ARG A 2 -6.05 -18.85 4.51
CA ARG A 2 -5.26 -18.90 3.26
C ARG A 2 -4.06 -19.85 3.33
N ASP A 3 -3.37 -19.91 4.47
CA ASP A 3 -2.19 -20.78 4.65
C ASP A 3 -2.53 -22.27 4.69
N ALA A 4 -3.71 -22.63 5.19
CA ALA A 4 -4.18 -24.01 5.21
C ALA A 4 -4.49 -24.50 3.80
N ILE A 5 -5.12 -23.65 2.98
CA ILE A 5 -5.39 -23.94 1.57
C ILE A 5 -4.08 -24.07 0.80
N ALA A 6 -3.12 -23.15 1.00
CA ALA A 6 -1.82 -23.21 0.35
C ALA A 6 -1.04 -24.49 0.71
N ARG A 7 -1.05 -24.88 2.00
CA ARG A 7 -0.43 -26.15 2.44
C ARG A 7 -1.12 -27.36 1.83
N ALA A 8 -2.44 -27.41 1.81
CA ALA A 8 -3.19 -28.52 1.22
C ALA A 8 -2.90 -28.68 -0.28
N LEU A 9 -2.88 -27.57 -1.03
CA LEU A 9 -2.54 -27.57 -2.45
C LEU A 9 -1.09 -28.00 -2.69
N TYR A 10 -0.15 -27.54 -1.86
CA TYR A 10 1.24 -27.97 -1.94
C TYR A 10 1.38 -29.49 -1.77
N TRP A 11 0.69 -30.08 -0.79
CA TRP A 11 0.69 -31.53 -0.57
C TRP A 11 0.13 -32.31 -1.76
N VAL A 12 -1.00 -31.88 -2.31
CA VAL A 12 -1.61 -32.52 -3.49
C VAL A 12 -0.67 -32.43 -4.69
N LEU A 13 -0.07 -31.27 -4.94
CA LEU A 13 0.88 -31.05 -6.03
C LEU A 13 2.22 -31.79 -5.82
N ALA A 14 2.59 -32.17 -4.60
CA ALA A 14 3.81 -32.95 -4.34
C ALA A 14 3.66 -34.45 -4.66
N LEU A 15 2.42 -34.95 -4.69
CA LEU A 15 2.08 -36.35 -5.00
C LEU A 15 1.99 -36.62 -6.50
N LEU A 16 1.74 -35.60 -7.31
CA LEU A 16 1.66 -35.70 -8.77
C LEU A 16 3.09 -35.72 -9.35
N PRO A 17 3.52 -36.80 -10.03
CA PRO A 17 4.89 -36.91 -10.51
C PRO A 17 5.24 -35.89 -11.60
N TRP A 18 4.25 -35.36 -12.33
CA TRP A 18 4.44 -34.36 -13.39
C TRP A 18 4.59 -32.92 -12.90
N THR A 19 4.21 -32.62 -11.66
CA THR A 19 4.34 -31.28 -11.06
C THR A 19 5.63 -31.13 -10.26
N ARG A 20 6.36 -32.23 -10.03
CA ARG A 20 7.69 -32.18 -9.43
C ARG A 20 8.65 -31.57 -10.44
N ARG A 21 9.02 -30.31 -10.19
CA ARG A 21 10.12 -29.69 -10.91
C ARG A 21 11.42 -30.35 -10.41
N PRO A 22 12.20 -31.01 -11.29
CA PRO A 22 13.43 -31.69 -10.87
C PRO A 22 14.52 -30.70 -10.43
N GLU A 23 14.45 -29.47 -10.92
CA GLU A 23 15.41 -28.42 -10.60
C GLU A 23 14.78 -27.32 -9.73
N PRO A 24 15.51 -26.82 -8.72
CA PRO A 24 15.10 -25.65 -7.96
C PRO A 24 14.89 -24.46 -8.90
N GLY A 25 13.71 -23.82 -8.82
CA GLY A 25 13.44 -22.63 -9.63
C GLY A 25 14.42 -21.50 -9.30
N ARG A 26 14.64 -20.57 -10.25
CA ARG A 26 15.59 -19.44 -10.08
C ARG A 26 15.29 -18.51 -8.89
N HIS A 27 14.10 -18.60 -8.32
CA HIS A 27 13.65 -17.86 -7.14
C HIS A 27 13.44 -18.74 -5.91
N SER A 28 13.82 -20.03 -5.98
CA SER A 28 13.75 -20.93 -4.85
C SER A 28 14.92 -20.68 -3.90
N ALA A 29 14.68 -20.85 -2.60
CA ALA A 29 15.70 -20.67 -1.57
C ALA A 29 16.93 -21.58 -1.80
N ALA A 30 16.72 -22.80 -2.32
CA ALA A 30 17.79 -23.73 -2.67
C ALA A 30 18.67 -23.17 -3.81
N HIS A 31 18.08 -22.55 -4.84
CA HIS A 31 18.84 -21.91 -5.91
C HIS A 31 19.65 -20.70 -5.43
N LEU A 32 19.15 -19.96 -4.45
CA LEU A 32 19.86 -18.84 -3.85
C LEU A 32 20.95 -19.29 -2.87
N ALA A 33 20.78 -20.42 -2.19
CA ALA A 33 21.78 -21.02 -1.31
C ALA A 33 23.02 -21.50 -2.09
N ASP A 34 22.82 -21.96 -3.34
CA ASP A 34 23.90 -22.40 -4.23
C ASP A 34 24.52 -21.24 -5.03
N GLN A 35 24.01 -20.01 -4.94
CA GLN A 35 24.62 -18.88 -5.62
C GLN A 35 25.90 -18.45 -4.89
N PRO A 36 27.06 -18.41 -5.57
CA PRO A 36 28.25 -17.82 -4.98
C PRO A 36 27.94 -16.37 -4.63
N ALA A 37 28.25 -15.97 -3.40
CA ALA A 37 28.12 -14.59 -2.93
C ALA A 37 29.14 -13.71 -3.65
N LEU A 38 28.91 -13.43 -4.93
CA LEU A 38 29.65 -12.44 -5.67
C LEU A 38 29.22 -11.08 -5.11
N PRO A 39 30.13 -10.24 -4.62
CA PRO A 39 29.81 -8.85 -4.36
C PRO A 39 29.46 -8.23 -5.71
N VAL A 40 28.16 -8.01 -5.94
CA VAL A 40 27.68 -7.22 -7.07
C VAL A 40 28.06 -5.77 -6.76
N ILE A 41 29.34 -5.45 -6.98
CA ILE A 41 29.77 -4.06 -7.15
C ILE A 41 29.27 -3.70 -8.55
N CYS A 42 28.01 -3.29 -8.62
CA CYS A 42 27.41 -2.77 -9.84
C CYS A 42 28.09 -1.42 -10.12
N THR A 43 29.23 -1.44 -10.82
CA THR A 43 29.91 -0.24 -11.34
C THR A 43 29.18 0.33 -12.56
N CYS A 44 27.95 -0.09 -12.84
CA CYS A 44 27.16 0.49 -13.90
C CYS A 44 26.78 1.92 -13.49
N PRO A 45 27.17 2.95 -14.28
CA PRO A 45 26.72 4.30 -14.01
C PRO A 45 25.19 4.29 -14.04
N ILE A 46 24.57 4.64 -12.91
CA ILE A 46 23.12 4.75 -12.82
C ILE A 46 22.70 5.72 -13.93
N PRO A 47 21.88 5.29 -14.89
CA PRO A 47 21.55 6.13 -16.01
C PRO A 47 20.81 7.37 -15.49
N LEU A 48 21.15 8.54 -16.04
CA LEU A 48 20.78 9.84 -15.50
C LEU A 48 19.26 9.99 -15.25
N HIS A 49 18.44 9.34 -16.07
CA HIS A 49 16.97 9.34 -15.92
C HIS A 49 16.48 8.61 -14.66
N VAL A 50 17.24 7.63 -14.14
CA VAL A 50 16.94 6.96 -12.86
C VAL A 50 17.36 7.85 -11.69
N LEU A 51 18.52 8.51 -11.79
CA LEU A 51 18.96 9.47 -10.79
C LEU A 51 17.97 10.64 -10.65
N ALA A 52 17.45 11.14 -11.78
CA ALA A 52 16.44 12.18 -11.81
C ALA A 52 15.13 11.80 -11.09
N ARG A 53 14.76 10.51 -11.06
CA ARG A 53 13.59 10.01 -10.32
C ARG A 53 13.83 9.87 -8.81
N SER A 54 15.09 9.71 -8.40
CA SER A 54 15.45 9.61 -6.97
C SER A 54 15.50 10.96 -6.26
N ILE A 55 15.57 12.05 -7.03
CA ILE A 55 15.52 13.40 -6.49
C ILE A 55 14.04 13.74 -6.24
N PRO A 56 13.61 13.93 -4.99
CA PRO A 56 12.24 14.33 -4.71
C PRO A 56 11.97 15.66 -5.44
N PRO A 57 10.86 15.75 -6.20
CA PRO A 57 10.56 16.98 -6.92
C PRO A 57 10.48 18.14 -5.94
N ARG A 58 11.15 19.26 -6.25
CA ARG A 58 11.06 20.51 -5.46
C ARG A 58 9.69 21.19 -5.59
N GLU A 59 8.87 20.75 -6.53
CA GLU A 59 7.50 21.26 -6.70
C GLU A 59 6.62 20.81 -5.53
N GLN A 60 5.94 21.78 -4.93
CA GLN A 60 4.86 21.56 -3.97
C GLN A 60 3.90 20.52 -4.53
N PHE A 61 3.55 19.51 -3.72
CA PHE A 61 2.65 18.39 -4.04
C PHE A 61 1.50 18.83 -4.96
N ARG A 62 1.72 18.74 -6.26
CA ARG A 62 0.72 19.14 -7.25
C ARG A 62 -0.23 17.97 -7.37
N ILE A 63 -1.45 18.21 -6.91
CA ILE A 63 -2.54 17.25 -7.00
C ILE A 63 -2.65 16.84 -8.48
N PRO A 64 -2.52 15.55 -8.81
CA PRO A 64 -2.68 15.11 -10.18
C PRO A 64 -4.05 15.56 -10.73
N PRO A 65 -4.14 16.00 -12.00
CA PRO A 65 -5.38 16.58 -12.53
C PRO A 65 -6.57 15.63 -12.46
N TYR A 66 -6.32 14.32 -12.53
CA TYR A 66 -7.36 13.29 -12.39
C TYR A 66 -7.87 13.12 -10.95
N LEU A 67 -7.15 13.63 -9.93
CA LEU A 67 -7.58 13.66 -8.53
C LEU A 67 -8.21 14.98 -8.12
N ALA A 68 -8.13 16.04 -8.94
CA ALA A 68 -8.61 17.37 -8.58
C ALA A 68 -10.11 17.37 -8.20
N ALA A 69 -10.95 16.67 -8.95
CA ALA A 69 -12.38 16.57 -8.65
C ALA A 69 -12.67 15.77 -7.37
N TRP A 70 -11.85 14.75 -7.09
CA TRP A 70 -11.96 13.95 -5.87
C TRP A 70 -11.59 14.79 -4.65
N GLU A 71 -10.51 15.54 -4.72
CA GLU A 71 -10.08 16.43 -3.64
C GLU A 71 -11.07 17.58 -3.40
N GLU A 72 -11.62 18.18 -4.46
CA GLU A 72 -12.63 19.22 -4.31
C GLU A 72 -13.88 18.70 -3.58
N ARG A 73 -14.33 17.50 -3.92
CA ARG A 73 -15.44 16.85 -3.22
C ARG A 73 -15.09 16.61 -1.75
N HIS A 74 -13.90 16.10 -1.48
CA HIS A 74 -13.47 15.79 -0.13
C HIS A 74 -13.36 17.05 0.74
N GLU A 75 -12.88 18.15 0.17
CA GLU A 75 -12.81 19.42 0.88
C GLU A 75 -14.19 20.01 1.16
N ARG A 76 -15.14 19.88 0.22
CA ARG A 76 -16.54 20.27 0.47
C ARG A 76 -17.17 19.47 1.61
N GLU A 77 -16.90 18.17 1.69
CA GLU A 77 -17.37 17.31 2.79
C GLU A 77 -16.80 17.77 4.13
N ARG A 78 -15.49 18.04 4.21
CA ARG A 78 -14.86 18.58 5.44
C ARG A 78 -15.42 19.94 5.84
N GLN A 79 -15.67 20.83 4.88
CA GLN A 79 -16.28 22.13 5.17
C GLN A 79 -17.71 21.98 5.70
N ARG A 80 -18.48 21.05 5.15
CA ARG A 80 -19.82 20.75 5.67
C ARG A 80 -19.74 20.25 7.11
N GLU A 81 -18.82 19.33 7.41
CA GLU A 81 -18.62 18.84 8.78
C GLU A 81 -18.20 19.94 9.75
N ARG A 82 -17.30 20.83 9.34
CA ARG A 82 -16.90 22.01 10.15
C ARG A 82 -18.08 22.91 10.46
N ARG A 83 -18.94 23.18 9.46
CA ARG A 83 -20.14 24.00 9.66
C ARG A 83 -21.11 23.34 10.64
N VAL A 84 -21.34 22.05 10.48
CA VAL A 84 -22.19 21.27 11.40
C VAL A 84 -21.63 21.32 12.83
N ALA A 85 -20.34 21.06 13.00
CA ALA A 85 -19.68 21.14 14.30
C ALA A 85 -19.83 22.52 14.93
N ALA A 86 -19.62 23.59 14.14
CA ALA A 86 -19.79 24.97 14.61
C ALA A 86 -21.23 25.26 15.02
N THR A 87 -22.23 24.85 14.23
CA THR A 87 -23.65 25.02 14.57
C THR A 87 -24.02 24.27 15.85
N LEU A 88 -23.57 23.02 16.00
CA LEU A 88 -23.83 22.24 17.21
C LEU A 88 -23.15 22.84 18.45
N ALA A 89 -21.94 23.37 18.30
CA ALA A 89 -21.26 24.07 19.37
C ALA A 89 -22.03 25.32 19.83
N THR A 90 -22.67 26.07 18.93
CA THR A 90 -23.54 27.21 19.32
C THR A 90 -24.77 26.79 20.12
N MET A 91 -25.17 25.52 20.02
CA MET A 91 -26.25 24.93 20.81
C MET A 91 -25.73 24.26 22.10
N GLY A 92 -24.43 24.35 22.39
CA GLY A 92 -23.79 23.69 23.53
C GLY A 92 -23.59 22.19 23.36
N ILE A 93 -23.69 21.68 22.13
CA ILE A 93 -23.53 20.25 21.81
C ILE A 93 -22.11 20.01 21.31
N ASP A 94 -21.34 19.23 22.06
CA ASP A 94 -20.00 18.79 21.66
C ASP A 94 -20.11 17.75 20.54
N TYR A 95 -19.82 18.19 19.31
CA TYR A 95 -19.78 17.32 18.14
C TYR A 95 -18.36 16.78 17.93
N PRO A 96 -18.17 15.44 17.84
CA PRO A 96 -16.85 14.85 17.65
C PRO A 96 -16.34 15.16 16.23
N TYR A 97 -15.52 16.19 16.12
CA TYR A 97 -14.84 16.60 14.90
C TYR A 97 -13.32 16.64 15.13
N GLY A 98 -12.58 15.81 14.42
CA GLY A 98 -11.12 15.75 14.52
C GLY A 98 -10.53 14.52 13.82
N PRO A 99 -9.18 14.40 13.78
CA PRO A 99 -8.50 13.32 13.06
C PRO A 99 -8.85 11.89 13.54
N GLY A 100 -9.52 11.73 14.69
CA GLY A 100 -10.02 10.45 15.19
C GLY A 100 -11.54 10.25 15.11
N SER A 101 -12.32 11.24 14.68
CA SER A 101 -13.80 11.10 14.72
C SER A 101 -14.38 10.32 13.54
N LEU A 102 -13.62 10.21 12.45
CA LEU A 102 -14.01 9.43 11.27
C LEU A 102 -13.82 7.93 11.48
N THR A 103 -12.87 7.50 12.34
CA THR A 103 -12.66 6.09 12.68
C THR A 103 -13.76 5.52 13.56
N ASP A 104 -14.36 6.33 14.44
CA ASP A 104 -15.46 5.88 15.31
C ASP A 104 -16.78 5.72 14.56
N ARG A 105 -17.03 6.52 13.51
CA ARG A 105 -18.30 6.45 12.74
C ARG A 105 -18.49 5.10 12.03
N TRP A 106 -17.41 4.43 11.64
CA TRP A 106 -17.46 3.11 11.01
C TRP A 106 -17.41 1.95 12.02
N ALA A 107 -16.97 2.21 13.26
CA ALA A 107 -16.96 1.21 14.32
C ALA A 107 -18.35 0.95 14.93
N VAL A 108 -19.27 1.92 14.85
CA VAL A 108 -20.63 1.82 15.43
C VAL A 108 -21.63 1.10 14.50
N SER A 109 -21.23 0.70 13.28
CA SER A 109 -22.10 -0.01 12.31
C SER A 109 -21.77 -1.49 12.12
N ALA A 110 -21.00 -2.10 13.02
CA ALA A 110 -20.69 -3.54 13.05
C ALA A 110 -21.32 -4.20 14.30
#